data_AF-A0A6I4KU61-F1
#
_entry.id   AF-A0A6I4KU61-F1
#
_cell.length_a   1.000
_cell.length_b   1.000
_cell.length_c   1.000
_cell.angle_alpha   90.00
_cell.angle_beta   90.00
_cell.angle_gamma   90.00
#
_symmetry.space_group_name_H-M   'P 1'
#
loop_
_entity.id
_entity.type
_entity.pdbx_description
1 polymer ?
#
loop_
_entity_poly.entity_id
_entity_poly.type
_entity_poly.pdbx_seq_one_letter_code
_entity_poly.pdbx_strand_id
1 'polypeptide(L)' 'MSSEQHPEHPHSGVSDEQIQAYMERQLRSGRVKPAVLVPLTQKTFAEASHEQLLRCFNRLDASLFKR' A
#
# COMPACT_ATOMS: atom_id res chain seq x y z
N MET A 1 22.71 -14.88 26.48
CA MET A 1 22.31 -14.88 25.06
C MET A 1 20.83 -14.57 25.04
N SER A 2 20.50 -13.28 25.05
CA SER A 2 19.13 -12.79 25.14
C SER A 2 18.53 -12.76 23.74
N SER A 3 17.69 -13.73 23.43
CA SER A 3 16.77 -13.69 22.30
C SER A 3 15.42 -13.21 22.83
N GLU A 4 15.27 -11.91 23.05
CA GLU A 4 13.94 -11.33 23.22
C GLU A 4 13.32 -11.20 21.83
N GLN A 5 12.70 -12.31 21.40
CA GLN A 5 11.72 -12.26 20.32
C GLN A 5 10.52 -11.49 20.86
N HIS A 6 10.37 -10.23 20.43
CA HIS A 6 9.15 -9.47 20.62
C HIS A 6 7.98 -10.30 20.06
N PRO A 7 6.89 -10.49 20.80
CA PRO A 7 5.71 -11.14 20.25
C PRO A 7 5.18 -10.26 19.12
N GLU A 8 5.20 -10.82 17.93
CA GLU A 8 4.43 -10.38 16.77
C GLU A 8 2.99 -10.17 17.23
N HIS A 9 2.58 -8.93 17.49
CA HIS A 9 1.17 -8.62 17.54
C HIS A 9 0.63 -8.89 16.14
N PRO A 10 -0.31 -9.84 15.93
CA PRO A 10 -1.07 -9.86 14.71
C PRO A 10 -1.97 -8.62 14.78
N HIS A 11 -1.46 -7.47 14.34
CA HIS A 11 -2.34 -6.43 13.87
C HIS A 11 -3.12 -7.07 12.72
N SER A 12 -4.35 -7.49 13.00
CA SER A 12 -5.37 -7.82 12.01
C SER A 12 -5.74 -6.56 11.24
N GLY A 13 -4.75 -5.98 10.56
CA GLY A 13 -4.82 -4.75 9.80
C GLY A 13 -3.93 -4.90 8.57
N VAL A 14 -4.35 -4.27 7.49
CA VAL A 14 -3.70 -4.38 6.18
C VAL A 14 -2.26 -3.84 6.27
N SER A 15 -1.29 -4.61 5.81
CA SER A 15 0.12 -4.22 5.84
C SER A 15 0.48 -3.26 4.68
N ASP A 16 1.54 -2.47 4.88
CA ASP A 16 2.05 -1.54 3.86
C ASP A 16 2.46 -2.28 2.57
N GLU A 17 3.01 -3.49 2.69
CA GLU A 17 3.42 -4.34 1.56
C GLU A 17 2.21 -4.80 0.75
N GLN A 18 1.09 -5.13 1.41
CA GLN A 18 -0.15 -5.52 0.74
C GLN A 18 -0.74 -4.36 -0.05
N ILE A 19 -0.77 -3.17 0.56
CA ILE A 19 -1.23 -1.92 -0.06
C ILE A 19 -0.34 -1.57 -1.26
N GLN A 20 0.98 -1.63 -1.09
CA GLN A 20 1.93 -1.30 -2.14
C GLN A 20 1.83 -2.27 -3.33
N ALA A 21 1.80 -3.58 -3.09
CA ALA A 21 1.63 -4.58 -4.14
C ALA A 21 0.28 -4.42 -4.88
N TYR A 22 -0.78 -4.04 -4.18
CA TYR A 22 -2.05 -3.69 -4.82
C TYR A 22 -1.91 -2.47 -5.73
N MET A 23 -1.36 -1.37 -5.22
CA MET A 23 -1.18 -0.12 -5.97
C MET A 23 -0.34 -0.33 -7.23
N GLU A 24 0.76 -1.07 -7.15
CA GLU A 24 1.62 -1.41 -8.29
C GLU A 24 0.86 -2.21 -9.36
N ARG A 25 0.07 -3.21 -8.96
CA ARG A 25 -0.76 -3.98 -9.90
C ARG A 25 -1.77 -3.09 -10.63
N GLN A 26 -2.41 -2.17 -9.92
CA GLN A 26 -3.35 -1.22 -10.52
C GLN A 26 -2.67 -0.33 -11.54
N LEU A 27 -1.49 0.22 -11.25
CA LEU A 27 -0.74 1.06 -12.20
C LEU A 27 -0.25 0.25 -13.42
N ARG A 28 0.30 -0.96 -13.20
CA ARG A 28 0.75 -1.83 -14.29
C ARG A 28 -0.37 -2.20 -15.25
N SER A 29 -1.61 -2.30 -14.76
CA SER A 29 -2.79 -2.55 -15.62
C SER A 29 -3.01 -1.48 -16.69
N GLY A 30 -2.50 -0.26 -16.49
CA GLY A 30 -2.72 0.90 -17.39
C GLY A 30 -4.16 1.43 -17.40
N ARG A 31 -5.06 0.85 -16.60
CA ARG A 31 -6.47 1.24 -16.54
C ARG A 31 -6.77 2.21 -15.39
N VAL A 32 -5.87 2.30 -14.42
CA VAL A 32 -6.03 3.14 -13.23
C VAL A 32 -5.08 4.33 -13.33
N LYS A 33 -5.64 5.54 -13.25
CA LYS A 33 -4.84 6.76 -13.19
C LYS A 33 -4.24 6.94 -11.79
N PRO A 34 -3.03 7.50 -11.67
CA PRO A 34 -2.41 7.75 -10.36
C PRO A 34 -3.29 8.61 -9.43
N ALA A 35 -3.98 9.60 -9.98
CA ALA A 35 -4.86 10.50 -9.24
C ALA A 35 -6.04 9.80 -8.53
N VAL A 36 -6.45 8.61 -9.00
CA VAL A 36 -7.54 7.83 -8.37
C VAL A 36 -7.03 6.64 -7.57
N LEU A 37 -5.71 6.44 -7.49
CA LEU A 37 -5.12 5.24 -6.89
C LEU A 37 -5.35 5.19 -5.38
N VAL A 38 -5.11 6.30 -4.68
CA VAL A 38 -5.35 6.41 -3.24
C VAL A 38 -6.82 6.17 -2.88
N PRO A 39 -7.82 6.87 -3.47
CA PRO A 39 -9.23 6.62 -3.16
C PRO A 39 -9.71 5.22 -3.58
N LEU A 40 -9.16 4.63 -4.65
CA LEU A 40 -9.45 3.24 -5.02
C LEU A 40 -8.93 2.24 -3.98
N THR A 41 -7.70 2.48 -3.50
CA THR A 41 -7.05 1.61 -2.51
C THR A 41 -7.74 1.73 -1.15
N GLN A 42 -8.19 2.93 -0.76
CA GLN A 42 -8.99 3.15 0.45
C GLN A 42 -10.33 2.39 0.43
N LYS A 43 -10.97 2.29 -0.73
CA LYS A 43 -12.19 1.48 -0.88
C LYS A 43 -11.93 -0.02 -0.76
N THR A 44 -10.73 -0.47 -1.15
CA THR A 44 -10.33 -1.88 -1.09
C THR A 44 -9.85 -2.27 0.31
N PHE A 45 -9.16 -1.36 0.99
CA PHE A 45 -8.61 -1.55 2.33
C PHE A 45 -9.21 -0.51 3.28
N ALA A 46 -10.45 -0.75 3.70
CA ALA A 46 -11.19 0.18 4.56
C ALA A 46 -10.53 0.40 5.95
N GLU A 47 -9.73 -0.56 6.40
CA GLU A 47 -8.99 -0.51 7.66
C GLU A 47 -7.66 0.27 7.53
N ALA A 48 -7.21 0.54 6.31
CA ALA A 48 -5.99 1.31 6.08
C ALA A 48 -6.25 2.81 6.28
N SER A 49 -5.44 3.45 7.12
CA SER A 49 -5.52 4.90 7.31
C SER A 49 -5.12 5.65 6.04
N HIS A 50 -5.69 6.84 5.82
CA HIS A 50 -5.36 7.66 4.64
C HIS A 50 -3.86 8.01 4.58
N GLU A 51 -3.22 8.28 5.72
CA GLU A 51 -1.78 8.54 5.78
C GLU A 51 -0.95 7.33 5.36
N GLN A 52 -1.34 6.12 5.77
CA GLN A 52 -0.68 4.89 5.36
C GLN A 52 -0.74 4.71 3.84
N LEU A 53 -1.91 4.97 3.25
CA LEU A 53 -2.08 4.92 1.80
C LEU A 53 -1.20 5.96 1.09
N LEU A 54 -1.10 7.19 1.60
CA LEU A 54 -0.23 8.22 1.04
C LEU A 54 1.25 7.84 1.16
N ARG A 55 1.68 7.26 2.29
CA ARG A 55 3.05 6.74 2.45
C ARG A 55 3.36 5.66 1.43
N CYS A 56 2.46 4.68 1.25
CA CYS A 56 2.62 3.64 0.23
C CYS A 56 2.64 4.22 -1.18
N PHE A 57 1.76 5.18 -1.49
CA PHE A 57 1.70 5.84 -2.79
C PHE A 57 3.00 6.57 -3.13
N ASN A 58 3.56 7.32 -2.17
CA ASN A 58 4.80 8.06 -2.36
C ASN A 58 6.04 7.17 -2.50
N ARG A 59 5.96 5.90 -2.08
CA ARG A 59 7.03 4.89 -2.27
C ARG A 59 6.99 4.20 -3.63
N LEU A 60 5.96 4.45 -4.45
CA LEU A 60 5.84 3.84 -5.77
C LEU A 60 6.92 4.36 -6.71
N ASP A 61 7.46 3.46 -7.53
CA ASP A 61 8.47 3.80 -8.52
C ASP A 61 7.90 4.78 -9.56
N ALA A 62 8.62 5.87 -9.81
CA ALA A 62 8.20 6.92 -10.74
C ALA A 62 8.01 6.41 -12.19
N SER A 63 8.68 5.32 -12.58
CA SER A 63 8.49 4.66 -13.87
C SER A 63 7.07 4.14 -14.07
N LEU A 64 6.34 3.84 -12.98
CA LEU A 64 4.95 3.39 -13.04
C LEU A 64 3.98 4.50 -13.46
N PHE A 65 4.41 5.76 -13.41
CA PHE A 65 3.62 6.93 -13.80
C PHE A 65 3.90 7.39 -15.22
N LYS A 66 4.90 6.81 -15.90
CA LYS A 66 5.27 7.18 -17.27
C LYS A 66 4.45 6.35 -18.26
N ARG A 67 3.40 6.95 -18.81
CA ARG A 67 2.68 6.50 -20.00
C ARG A 67 2.22 7.69 -20.82
#